data_AF-A0A1A8PXV5-F1
#
_entry.id   AF-A0A1A8PXV5-F1
#
_cell.length_a   1.000
_cell.length_b   1.000
_cell.length_c   1.000
_cell.angle_alpha   90.00
_cell.angle_beta   90.00
_cell.angle_gamma   90.00
#
_symmetry.space_group_name_H-M   'P 1'
#
loop_
_entity.id
_entity.type
_entity.pdbx_description
1 polymer ?
#
loop_
_entity_poly.entity_id
_entity_poly.type
_entity_poly.pdbx_seq_one_letter_code
_entity_poly.pdbx_strand_id
1 'polypeptide(L)'
;MPFVEKLRQITDIAVPDAHLQGSPLPQLLVRSPNACWKEIFTVPSPGGPMHSCIFPEAAWDVPTQKAVLVDRVPFTQPAHIPSLLELLRHQCAINTLLRTCTSGRHSSPGEIGDLPYEVLPESSTSFSVTFHRPHADSLAVLMVSVPNPRRITCKLFGVGICDLSLDEHISTVMNSCMSIPVTMTTLYGRLEEICSVATEVEKDSSSPAMDIS
;
A
#
# COMPACT_ATOMS: atom_id res chain seq x y z
N MET A 1 17.26 7.09 4.34
CA MET A 1 18.02 6.46 5.44
C MET A 1 17.13 5.43 6.14
N PRO A 2 17.64 4.21 6.40
CA PRO A 2 16.91 3.14 7.10
C PRO A 2 16.50 3.52 8.53
N PHE A 3 15.42 2.92 9.05
CA PHE A 3 14.89 3.20 10.40
C PHE A 3 15.93 3.03 11.52
N VAL A 4 16.68 1.92 11.50
CA VAL A 4 17.69 1.62 12.54
C VAL A 4 18.79 2.68 12.57
N GLU A 5 19.17 3.21 11.42
CA GLU A 5 20.19 4.26 11.34
C GLU A 5 19.69 5.57 11.96
N LYS A 6 18.43 5.95 11.69
CA LYS A 6 17.79 7.10 12.36
C LYS A 6 17.67 6.87 13.88
N LEU A 7 17.39 5.65 14.30
CA LEU A 7 17.31 5.29 15.71
C LEU A 7 18.67 5.45 16.42
N ARG A 8 19.75 5.01 15.76
CA ARG A 8 21.13 5.19 16.24
C ARG A 8 21.49 6.67 16.39
N GLN A 9 21.18 7.49 15.38
CA GLN A 9 21.43 8.93 15.41
C GLN A 9 20.68 9.65 16.53
N ILE A 10 19.48 9.20 16.89
CA ILE A 10 18.71 9.80 17.98
C ILE A 10 19.21 9.32 19.34
N THR A 11 19.69 8.08 19.47
CA THR A 11 19.99 7.48 20.78
C THR A 11 21.47 7.54 21.17
N ASP A 12 22.36 7.87 20.23
CA ASP A 12 23.83 7.82 20.36
C ASP A 12 24.36 6.45 20.79
N ILE A 13 23.58 5.38 20.61
CA ILE A 13 23.95 4.02 20.98
C ILE A 13 24.35 3.23 19.74
N ALA A 14 25.53 2.61 19.81
CA ALA A 14 25.97 1.64 18.81
C ALA A 14 25.10 0.38 18.90
N VAL A 15 24.20 0.20 17.95
CA VAL A 15 23.52 -1.08 17.72
C VAL A 15 24.52 -2.00 17.00
N PRO A 16 24.95 -3.15 17.57
CA PRO A 16 25.92 -4.01 16.93
C PRO A 16 25.37 -4.59 15.61
N ASP A 17 26.14 -4.47 14.52
CA ASP A 17 25.73 -4.93 13.19
C ASP A 17 25.49 -6.45 13.13
N ALA A 18 26.06 -7.21 14.07
CA ALA A 18 25.87 -8.66 14.20
C ALA A 18 24.41 -9.08 14.47
N HIS A 19 23.54 -8.17 14.91
CA HIS A 19 22.10 -8.41 15.09
C HIS A 19 21.26 -8.06 13.85
N LEU A 20 21.87 -7.56 12.77
CA LEU A 20 21.19 -7.09 11.56
C LEU A 20 21.06 -8.20 10.49
N GLN A 21 20.87 -9.45 10.90
CA GLN A 21 20.44 -10.51 9.99
C GLN A 21 18.95 -10.29 9.65
N GLY A 22 18.68 -9.19 8.95
CA GLY A 22 17.34 -8.70 8.69
C GLY A 22 16.54 -9.67 7.82
N SER A 23 15.24 -9.68 8.02
CA SER A 23 14.28 -10.39 7.17
C SER A 23 13.54 -9.37 6.29
N PRO A 24 12.99 -9.77 5.14
CA PRO A 24 12.08 -8.92 4.37
C PRO A 24 10.98 -8.34 5.27
N LEU A 25 10.68 -7.05 5.13
CA LEU A 25 9.66 -6.39 5.97
C LEU A 25 8.31 -7.14 5.99
N PRO A 26 7.75 -7.62 4.86
CA PRO A 26 6.48 -8.35 4.87
C PRO A 26 6.54 -9.59 5.76
N GLN A 27 7.67 -10.29 5.82
CA GLN A 27 7.87 -11.45 6.69
C GLN A 27 7.69 -11.11 8.17
N LEU A 28 8.12 -9.92 8.60
CA LEU A 28 7.98 -9.48 9.99
C LEU A 28 6.56 -8.98 10.31
N LEU A 29 5.77 -8.62 9.29
CA LEU A 29 4.38 -8.16 9.45
C LEU A 29 3.39 -9.31 9.51
N VAL A 30 3.74 -10.45 8.92
CA VAL A 30 2.94 -11.69 8.98
C VAL A 30 2.99 -12.27 10.38
N ARG A 31 1.81 -12.35 11.02
CA ARG A 31 1.67 -12.69 12.45
C ARG A 31 1.67 -14.19 12.75
N SER A 32 1.92 -15.04 11.75
CA SER A 32 1.86 -16.49 11.88
C SER A 32 3.24 -17.11 11.62
N PRO A 33 3.76 -17.92 12.56
CA PRO A 33 5.07 -18.56 12.43
C PRO A 33 5.14 -19.56 11.27
N ASN A 34 4.00 -20.01 10.75
CA ASN A 34 3.91 -20.96 9.65
C ASN A 34 3.52 -20.32 8.32
N ALA A 35 3.25 -19.01 8.30
CA ALA A 35 2.76 -18.31 7.12
C ALA A 35 3.92 -17.83 6.24
N CYS A 36 3.86 -18.16 4.96
CA CYS A 36 4.82 -17.66 3.99
C CYS A 36 4.36 -16.30 3.48
N TRP A 37 5.18 -15.27 3.62
CA TRP A 37 4.86 -13.92 3.12
C TRP A 37 4.81 -13.83 1.59
N LYS A 38 5.29 -14.88 0.91
CA LYS A 38 5.27 -15.03 -0.54
C LYS A 38 3.92 -15.56 -1.06
N GLU A 39 2.99 -15.87 -0.17
CA GLU A 39 1.63 -16.29 -0.52
C GLU A 39 0.74 -15.09 -0.85
N ILE A 40 -0.38 -15.38 -1.50
CA ILE A 40 -1.43 -14.41 -1.81
C ILE A 40 -2.29 -14.23 -0.55
N PHE A 41 -2.45 -12.98 -0.12
CA PHE A 41 -3.27 -12.66 1.05
C PHE A 41 -4.67 -12.24 0.59
N THR A 42 -5.68 -13.04 0.94
CA THR A 42 -7.07 -12.69 0.64
C THR A 42 -7.65 -11.88 1.79
N VAL A 43 -7.84 -10.58 1.54
CA VAL A 43 -8.36 -9.65 2.54
C VAL A 43 -9.85 -9.42 2.30
N PRO A 44 -10.73 -9.69 3.30
CA PRO A 44 -12.14 -9.40 3.15
C PRO A 44 -12.35 -7.88 3.04
N SER A 45 -13.12 -7.46 2.04
CA SER A 45 -13.62 -6.10 1.94
C SER A 45 -14.97 -5.98 2.69
N PRO A 46 -15.23 -4.89 3.43
CA PRO A 46 -16.55 -4.66 4.02
C PRO A 46 -17.63 -4.57 2.93
N GLY A 47 -18.43 -5.63 2.78
CA GLY A 47 -19.57 -5.66 1.85
C GLY A 47 -19.22 -5.70 0.36
N GLY A 48 -17.97 -6.04 0.01
CA GLY A 48 -17.48 -6.02 -1.37
C GLY A 48 -16.67 -7.27 -1.77
N PRO A 49 -16.16 -7.30 -3.01
CA PRO A 49 -15.33 -8.40 -3.51
C PRO A 49 -14.06 -8.60 -2.67
N MET A 50 -13.53 -9.82 -2.69
CA MET A 50 -12.30 -10.13 -1.96
C MET A 50 -11.07 -9.58 -2.70
N HIS A 51 -10.20 -8.91 -1.95
CA HIS A 51 -8.94 -8.40 -2.48
C HIS A 51 -7.83 -9.42 -2.29
N SER A 52 -6.99 -9.58 -3.31
CA SER A 52 -5.78 -10.41 -3.23
C SER A 52 -4.54 -9.53 -3.20
N CYS A 53 -3.88 -9.43 -2.06
CA CYS A 53 -2.62 -8.70 -1.96
C CYS A 53 -1.42 -9.62 -2.20
N ILE A 54 -0.49 -9.14 -3.02
CA ILE A 54 0.76 -9.82 -3.35
C ILE A 54 1.94 -8.91 -2.96
N PHE A 55 2.97 -9.51 -2.35
CA PHE A 55 4.25 -8.86 -2.08
C PHE A 55 5.32 -9.52 -2.97
N PRO A 56 5.67 -8.92 -4.12
CA PRO A 56 6.59 -9.56 -5.07
C PRO A 56 7.96 -9.82 -4.44
N GLU A 57 8.43 -11.06 -4.51
CA GLU A 57 9.69 -11.47 -3.87
C GLU A 57 10.88 -10.64 -4.37
N ALA A 58 10.96 -10.41 -5.67
CA ALA A 58 12.03 -9.63 -6.29
C ALA A 58 12.11 -8.18 -5.78
N ALA A 59 11.02 -7.64 -5.25
CA ALA A 59 10.96 -6.27 -4.74
C ALA A 59 11.25 -6.19 -3.23
N TRP A 60 10.89 -7.23 -2.46
CA TRP A 60 10.97 -7.23 -0.99
C TRP A 60 12.13 -8.05 -0.42
N ASP A 61 12.65 -9.05 -1.14
CA ASP A 61 13.82 -9.82 -0.72
C ASP A 61 15.13 -9.22 -1.26
N VAL A 62 15.31 -7.93 -1.02
CA VAL A 62 16.52 -7.18 -1.40
C VAL A 62 17.16 -6.53 -0.17
N PRO A 63 18.48 -6.25 -0.18
CA PRO A 63 19.19 -5.67 0.97
C PRO A 63 18.56 -4.38 1.51
N THR A 64 17.99 -3.54 0.64
CA THR A 64 17.36 -2.26 1.02
C THR A 64 16.03 -2.42 1.75
N GLN A 65 15.40 -3.59 1.66
CA GLN A 65 14.11 -3.91 2.30
C GLN A 65 14.25 -4.86 3.49
N LYS A 66 15.49 -5.16 3.90
CA LYS A 66 15.76 -5.90 5.12
C LYS A 66 15.33 -5.07 6.33
N ALA A 67 14.51 -5.68 7.17
CA ALA A 67 13.97 -5.12 8.38
C ALA A 67 14.36 -5.99 9.58
N VAL A 68 14.31 -5.38 10.76
CA VAL A 68 14.57 -6.05 12.04
C VAL A 68 13.45 -5.73 13.01
N LEU A 69 13.11 -6.70 13.85
CA LEU A 69 12.19 -6.48 14.96
C LEU A 69 12.94 -5.75 16.08
N VAL A 70 12.46 -4.57 16.45
CA VAL A 70 13.00 -3.79 17.57
C VAL A 70 12.09 -3.98 18.78
N ASP A 71 12.47 -4.88 19.68
CA ASP A 71 11.73 -5.14 20.94
C ASP A 71 11.92 -4.02 21.96
N ARG A 72 13.13 -3.46 22.01
CA ARG A 72 13.51 -2.43 22.98
C ARG A 72 14.21 -1.30 22.28
N VAL A 73 13.78 -0.09 22.60
CA VAL A 73 14.47 1.12 22.19
C VAL A 73 15.21 1.67 23.40
N PRO A 74 16.54 1.82 23.33
CA PRO A 74 17.26 2.36 24.45
C PRO A 74 16.93 3.84 24.63
N PHE A 75 16.82 4.24 25.89
CA PHE A 75 16.46 5.59 26.27
C PHE A 75 17.52 6.11 27.25
N THR A 76 18.29 7.09 26.80
CA THR A 76 19.44 7.64 27.54
C THR A 76 19.14 9.01 28.14
N GLN A 77 18.36 9.86 27.45
CA GLN A 77 18.04 11.22 27.91
C GLN A 77 16.66 11.70 27.47
N PRO A 78 15.90 12.43 28.32
CA PRO A 78 14.55 12.93 28.01
C PRO A 78 14.43 13.79 26.74
N ALA A 79 15.49 14.48 26.35
CA ALA A 79 15.50 15.30 25.14
C ALA A 79 15.29 14.47 23.86
N HIS A 80 15.59 13.17 23.87
CA HIS A 80 15.43 12.29 22.72
C HIS A 80 13.99 11.80 22.50
N ILE A 81 13.12 11.90 23.52
CA ILE A 81 11.76 11.34 23.47
C ILE A 81 10.95 11.88 22.29
N PRO A 82 10.90 13.19 22.01
CA PRO A 82 10.05 13.72 20.94
C PRO A 82 10.44 13.15 19.57
N SER A 83 11.74 13.20 19.22
CA SER A 83 12.26 12.69 17.95
C SER A 83 12.09 11.18 17.84
N LEU A 84 12.26 10.45 18.94
CA LEU A 84 12.08 9.01 18.97
C LEU A 84 10.61 8.63 18.74
N LEU A 85 9.67 9.30 19.42
CA LEU A 85 8.25 9.06 19.24
C LEU A 85 7.80 9.43 17.82
N GLU A 86 8.36 10.47 17.21
CA GLU A 86 8.07 10.82 15.82
C GLU A 86 8.54 9.72 14.87
N LEU A 87 9.78 9.23 15.03
CA LEU A 87 10.33 8.14 14.24
C LEU A 87 9.51 6.84 14.40
N LEU A 88 9.16 6.48 15.63
CA LEU A 88 8.36 5.28 15.93
C LEU A 88 6.94 5.38 15.37
N ARG A 89 6.27 6.53 15.51
CA ARG A 89 4.94 6.75 14.94
C ARG A 89 4.98 6.66 13.42
N HIS A 90 6.03 7.18 12.79
CA HIS A 90 6.19 7.12 11.34
C HIS A 90 6.28 5.67 10.85
N GLN A 91 7.18 4.88 11.48
CA GLN A 91 7.32 3.47 11.13
C GLN A 91 6.04 2.68 11.46
N CYS A 92 5.35 3.01 12.54
CA CYS A 92 4.08 2.41 12.91
C CYS A 92 2.99 2.66 11.85
N ALA A 93 2.92 3.86 11.28
CA ALA A 93 1.97 4.18 10.21
C ALA A 93 2.21 3.30 8.96
N ILE A 94 3.46 3.18 8.52
CA ILE A 94 3.86 2.34 7.38
C ILE A 94 3.56 0.86 7.67
N ASN A 95 4.01 0.36 8.83
CA ASN A 95 3.77 -1.03 9.24
C ASN A 95 2.27 -1.34 9.35
N THR A 96 1.46 -0.37 9.79
CA THR A 96 0.00 -0.54 9.90
C THR A 96 -0.62 -0.70 8.51
N LEU A 97 -0.29 0.18 7.56
CA LEU A 97 -0.78 0.09 6.19
C LEU A 97 -0.42 -1.26 5.56
N LEU A 98 0.86 -1.64 5.57
CA LEU A 98 1.31 -2.89 4.97
C LEU A 98 0.72 -4.13 5.67
N ARG A 99 0.56 -4.08 6.99
CA ARG A 99 -0.06 -5.18 7.75
C ARG A 99 -1.54 -5.36 7.42
N THR A 100 -2.26 -4.32 7.01
CA THR A 100 -3.68 -4.48 6.58
C THR A 100 -3.81 -5.41 5.39
N CYS A 101 -2.79 -5.44 4.52
CA CYS A 101 -2.72 -6.37 3.39
C CYS A 101 -2.43 -7.82 3.78
N THR A 102 -1.76 -8.07 4.92
CA THR A 102 -1.42 -9.43 5.40
C THR A 102 -2.38 -9.95 6.47
N SER A 103 -3.42 -9.18 6.81
CA SER A 103 -4.38 -9.55 7.88
C SER A 103 -5.48 -10.50 7.40
N GLY A 104 -5.48 -10.85 6.10
CA GLY A 104 -6.43 -11.74 5.46
C GLY A 104 -6.20 -13.23 5.72
N ARG A 105 -7.09 -14.07 5.18
CA ARG A 105 -6.88 -15.52 5.16
C ARG A 105 -5.88 -15.84 4.05
N HIS A 106 -5.01 -16.82 4.30
CA HIS A 106 -4.20 -17.42 3.25
C HIS A 106 -5.12 -18.13 2.27
N SER A 107 -5.04 -17.79 0.99
CA SER A 107 -5.72 -18.57 -0.03
C SER A 107 -4.97 -19.88 -0.28
N SER A 108 -5.69 -20.92 -0.68
CA SER A 108 -5.05 -22.13 -1.18
C SER A 108 -4.29 -21.82 -2.48
N PRO A 109 -3.20 -22.57 -2.82
CA PRO A 109 -2.48 -22.36 -4.07
C PRO A 109 -3.44 -22.45 -5.27
N GLY A 110 -3.69 -21.31 -5.93
CA GLY A 110 -4.59 -21.21 -7.10
C GLY A 110 -5.89 -20.44 -6.86
N GLU A 111 -6.25 -20.14 -5.62
CA GLU A 111 -7.39 -19.25 -5.32
C GLU A 111 -6.90 -17.79 -5.27
N ILE A 112 -7.13 -17.06 -6.35
CA ILE A 112 -6.94 -15.61 -6.44
C ILE A 112 -8.32 -15.00 -6.25
N GLY A 113 -8.50 -14.21 -5.19
CA GLY A 113 -9.70 -13.38 -5.00
C GLY A 113 -9.85 -12.37 -6.13
N ASP A 114 -11.08 -11.89 -6.32
CA ASP A 114 -11.57 -11.21 -7.53
C ASP A 114 -10.71 -10.03 -8.00
N LEU A 115 -10.06 -9.32 -7.06
CA LEU A 115 -9.30 -8.10 -7.34
C LEU A 115 -7.85 -8.22 -6.83
N PRO A 116 -6.92 -8.76 -7.63
CA PRO A 116 -5.51 -8.80 -7.28
C PRO A 116 -4.83 -7.45 -7.41
N TYR A 117 -3.93 -7.16 -6.47
CA TYR A 117 -3.00 -6.05 -6.56
C TYR A 117 -1.65 -6.40 -5.92
N GLU A 118 -0.60 -5.77 -6.43
CA GLU A 118 0.76 -5.92 -5.95
C GLU A 118 1.18 -4.69 -5.16
N VAL A 119 1.81 -4.89 -4.00
CA VAL A 119 2.38 -3.81 -3.20
C VAL A 119 3.89 -3.84 -3.33
N LEU A 120 4.48 -2.77 -3.87
CA LEU A 120 5.93 -2.65 -4.08
C LEU A 120 6.52 -1.52 -3.23
N PRO A 121 7.70 -1.70 -2.63
CA PRO A 121 8.36 -0.65 -1.88
C PRO A 121 9.06 0.32 -2.84
N GLU A 122 8.86 1.62 -2.64
CA GLU A 122 9.44 2.68 -3.47
C GLU A 122 10.53 3.44 -2.72
N SER A 123 10.32 3.67 -1.42
CA SER A 123 11.28 4.32 -0.54
C SER A 123 11.06 3.91 0.92
N SER A 124 11.83 4.48 1.85
CA SER A 124 11.59 4.31 3.28
C SER A 124 10.26 4.91 3.77
N THR A 125 9.56 5.68 2.93
CA THR A 125 8.35 6.42 3.30
C THR A 125 7.23 6.29 2.25
N SER A 126 7.39 5.42 1.25
CA SER A 126 6.40 5.26 0.19
C SER A 126 6.44 3.86 -0.40
N PHE A 127 5.28 3.45 -0.92
CA PHE A 127 5.08 2.21 -1.64
C PHE A 127 4.04 2.43 -2.73
N SER A 128 4.09 1.62 -3.77
CA SER A 128 3.11 1.63 -4.86
C SER A 128 2.19 0.43 -4.74
N VAL A 129 0.94 0.61 -5.17
CA VAL A 129 -0.05 -0.44 -5.30
C VAL A 129 -0.43 -0.53 -6.78
N THR A 130 -0.03 -1.61 -7.43
CA THR A 130 -0.28 -1.85 -8.86
C THR A 130 -1.44 -2.81 -9.03
N PHE A 131 -2.41 -2.44 -9.88
CA PHE A 131 -3.65 -3.19 -10.01
C PHE A 131 -4.23 -3.09 -11.43
N HIS A 132 -5.09 -4.04 -11.80
CA HIS A 132 -5.83 -3.98 -13.06
C HIS A 132 -7.00 -3.01 -12.95
N ARG A 133 -7.16 -2.15 -13.94
CA ARG A 133 -8.31 -1.23 -13.97
C ARG A 133 -9.61 -2.01 -14.27
N PRO A 134 -10.73 -1.63 -13.63
CA PRO A 134 -12.04 -2.13 -14.04
C PRO A 134 -12.27 -1.87 -15.53
N HIS A 135 -12.78 -2.88 -16.24
CA HIS A 135 -13.21 -2.76 -17.64
C HIS A 135 -12.14 -2.28 -18.64
N ALA A 136 -10.84 -2.34 -18.28
CA ALA A 136 -9.75 -2.00 -19.17
C ALA A 136 -8.62 -3.03 -19.04
N ASP A 137 -8.07 -3.45 -20.18
CA ASP A 137 -6.87 -4.31 -20.23
C ASP A 137 -5.59 -3.47 -20.02
N SER A 138 -5.55 -2.74 -18.91
CA SER A 138 -4.36 -1.97 -18.53
C SER A 138 -4.23 -1.84 -17.03
N LEU A 139 -3.01 -1.60 -16.59
CA LEU A 139 -2.67 -1.41 -15.19
C LEU A 139 -2.81 0.06 -14.78
N ALA A 140 -3.12 0.26 -13.50
CA ALA A 140 -3.00 1.53 -12.79
C ALA A 140 -2.09 1.36 -11.57
N VAL A 141 -1.52 2.47 -11.13
CA VAL A 141 -0.60 2.51 -9.99
C VAL A 141 -1.06 3.58 -9.01
N LEU A 142 -1.35 3.17 -7.78
CA LEU A 142 -1.59 4.07 -6.66
C LEU A 142 -0.29 4.24 -5.87
N MET A 143 0.33 5.41 -5.97
CA MET A 143 1.50 5.77 -5.17
C MET A 143 1.05 6.26 -3.80
N VAL A 144 1.42 5.53 -2.74
CA VAL A 144 1.12 5.88 -1.35
C VAL A 144 2.38 6.45 -0.72
N SER A 145 2.31 7.68 -0.22
CA SER A 145 3.41 8.37 0.44
C SER A 145 3.02 8.77 1.85
N VAL A 146 3.90 8.51 2.81
CA VAL A 146 3.76 8.87 4.22
C VAL A 146 4.83 9.91 4.55
N PRO A 147 4.65 11.19 4.20
CA PRO A 147 5.64 12.24 4.50
C PRO A 147 5.86 12.45 6.00
N ASN A 148 4.83 12.22 6.83
CA ASN A 148 4.92 12.26 8.28
C ASN A 148 3.86 11.33 8.91
N PRO A 149 3.92 11.03 10.21
CA PRO A 149 3.01 10.06 10.86
C PRO A 149 1.52 10.42 10.85
N ARG A 150 1.16 11.66 10.50
CA ARG A 150 -0.22 12.19 10.57
C ARG A 150 -0.82 12.47 9.20
N ARG A 151 -0.03 12.32 8.14
CA ARG A 151 -0.42 12.67 6.79
C ARG A 151 0.03 11.60 5.83
N ILE A 152 -0.94 10.93 5.22
CA ILE A 152 -0.76 10.03 4.10
C ILE A 152 -1.33 10.70 2.86
N THR A 153 -0.60 10.63 1.76
CA THR A 153 -1.01 11.17 0.46
C THR A 153 -0.96 10.06 -0.58
N CYS A 154 -1.94 10.03 -1.45
CA CYS A 154 -2.06 9.07 -2.54
C CYS A 154 -2.04 9.82 -3.88
N LYS A 155 -1.41 9.24 -4.90
CA LYS A 155 -1.43 9.74 -6.28
C LYS A 155 -1.69 8.59 -7.24
N LEU A 156 -2.65 8.76 -8.14
CA LEU A 156 -3.07 7.73 -9.07
C LEU A 156 -2.46 7.96 -10.46
N PHE A 157 -1.89 6.90 -11.03
CA PHE A 157 -1.28 6.89 -12.35
C PHE A 157 -1.90 5.80 -13.23
N GLY A 158 -1.84 5.98 -14.56
CA GLY A 158 -2.28 4.97 -15.53
C GLY A 158 -3.79 4.95 -15.81
N VAL A 159 -4.56 5.90 -15.26
CA VAL A 159 -6.02 5.97 -15.47
C VAL A 159 -6.40 6.80 -16.70
N GLY A 160 -5.46 7.54 -17.31
CA GLY A 160 -5.70 8.38 -18.48
C GLY A 160 -6.46 9.68 -18.18
N ILE A 161 -6.91 9.85 -16.94
CA ILE A 161 -7.62 11.00 -16.41
C ILE A 161 -6.75 11.56 -15.28
N CYS A 162 -6.17 12.76 -15.47
CA CYS A 162 -5.48 13.46 -14.38
C CYS A 162 -6.52 14.23 -13.56
N ASP A 163 -7.18 13.54 -12.63
CA ASP A 163 -8.16 14.17 -11.73
C ASP A 163 -7.56 14.37 -10.34
N LEU A 164 -7.11 15.61 -10.07
CA LEU A 164 -6.60 16.02 -8.76
C LEU A 164 -7.65 15.80 -7.64
N SER A 165 -8.94 15.86 -7.96
CA SER A 165 -10.00 15.65 -6.98
C SER A 165 -10.10 14.20 -6.53
N LEU A 166 -9.78 13.24 -7.42
CA LEU A 166 -9.71 11.82 -7.09
C LEU A 166 -8.50 11.54 -6.17
N ASP A 167 -7.33 12.11 -6.48
CA ASP A 167 -6.14 11.99 -5.63
C ASP A 167 -6.39 12.51 -4.21
N GLU A 168 -7.03 13.68 -4.07
CA GLU A 168 -7.41 14.25 -2.76
C GLU A 168 -8.43 13.39 -2.02
N HIS A 169 -9.44 12.88 -2.74
CA HIS A 169 -10.45 12.00 -2.17
C HIS A 169 -9.83 10.70 -1.64
N ILE A 170 -9.02 10.02 -2.45
CA ILE A 170 -8.36 8.77 -2.08
C ILE A 170 -7.34 8.99 -0.95
N SER A 171 -6.60 10.10 -0.97
CA SER A 171 -5.75 10.51 0.14
C SER A 171 -6.53 10.65 1.45
N THR A 172 -7.72 11.26 1.39
CA THR A 172 -8.60 11.44 2.55
C THR A 172 -9.09 10.09 3.09
N VAL A 173 -9.54 9.21 2.19
CA VAL A 173 -9.97 7.84 2.56
C VAL A 173 -8.82 7.08 3.22
N MET A 174 -7.65 7.03 2.59
CA MET A 174 -6.47 6.35 3.13
C MET A 174 -6.04 6.90 4.49
N ASN A 175 -6.03 8.22 4.66
CA ASN A 175 -5.64 8.86 5.92
C ASN A 175 -6.67 8.61 7.04
N SER A 176 -7.94 8.39 6.69
CA SER A 176 -9.00 8.07 7.66
C SER A 176 -9.03 6.59 8.02
N CYS A 177 -8.90 5.68 7.05
CA CYS A 177 -9.06 4.25 7.29
C CYS A 177 -7.75 3.55 7.65
N MET A 178 -6.59 4.12 7.30
CA MET A 178 -5.27 3.53 7.49
C MET A 178 -5.18 2.08 6.95
N SER A 179 -5.87 1.79 5.85
CA SER A 179 -6.06 0.44 5.33
C SER A 179 -6.06 0.42 3.81
N ILE A 180 -5.04 -0.22 3.22
CA ILE A 180 -4.90 -0.34 1.77
C ILE A 180 -6.11 -1.08 1.15
N PRO A 181 -6.56 -2.26 1.64
CA PRO A 181 -7.72 -2.95 1.08
C PRO A 181 -9.02 -2.13 1.09
N VAL A 182 -9.24 -1.35 2.17
CA VAL A 182 -10.42 -0.48 2.26
C VAL A 182 -10.33 0.65 1.25
N THR A 183 -9.17 1.31 1.14
CA THR A 183 -8.94 2.35 0.13
C THR A 183 -9.07 1.80 -1.29
N MET A 184 -8.55 0.60 -1.55
CA MET A 184 -8.69 -0.06 -2.85
C MET A 184 -10.16 -0.30 -3.19
N THR A 185 -10.97 -0.76 -2.23
CA THR A 185 -12.42 -0.94 -2.45
C THR A 185 -13.09 0.37 -2.88
N THR A 186 -12.80 1.47 -2.19
CA THR A 186 -13.34 2.79 -2.57
C THR A 186 -12.83 3.24 -3.93
N LEU A 187 -11.55 3.04 -4.22
CA LEU A 187 -10.95 3.40 -5.51
C LEU A 187 -11.59 2.63 -6.67
N TYR A 188 -11.78 1.32 -6.52
CA TYR A 188 -12.41 0.48 -7.53
C TYR A 188 -13.84 0.94 -7.85
N GLY A 189 -14.67 1.17 -6.83
CA GLY A 189 -16.03 1.68 -7.04
C GLY A 189 -16.07 3.03 -7.77
N ARG A 190 -15.13 3.93 -7.44
CA ARG A 190 -15.02 5.23 -8.14
C ARG A 190 -14.59 5.09 -9.59
N LEU A 191 -13.69 4.17 -9.90
CA LEU A 191 -13.26 3.91 -11.27
C LEU A 191 -14.40 3.30 -12.10
N GLU A 192 -15.20 2.40 -11.52
CA GLU A 192 -16.40 1.83 -12.17
C GLU A 192 -17.45 2.89 -12.50
N GLU A 193 -17.71 3.83 -11.58
CA GLU A 193 -18.61 4.97 -11.81
C GLU A 193 -18.13 5.81 -13.00
N ILE A 194 -16.85 6.16 -13.04
CA ILE A 194 -16.27 7.00 -14.11
C ILE A 194 -16.34 6.29 -15.48
N CYS A 195 -16.05 4.99 -15.52
CA CYS A 195 -16.14 4.20 -16.75
C CYS A 195 -17.59 4.06 -17.24
N SER A 196 -18.56 3.91 -16.33
CA SER A 196 -19.99 3.83 -16.69
C SER A 196 -20.46 5.11 -17.37
N VAL A 197 -20.10 6.27 -16.83
CA VAL A 197 -20.44 7.58 -17.41
C VAL A 197 -19.80 7.78 -18.79
N ALA A 198 -18.55 7.35 -18.98
CA ALA A 198 -17.86 7.48 -20.28
C ALA A 198 -18.54 6.64 -21.39
N THR A 199 -19.05 5.46 -21.04
CA THR A 199 -19.71 4.54 -21.98
C THR A 199 -21.08 5.07 -22.44
N GLU A 200 -21.79 5.83 -21.60
CA GLU A 200 -23.07 6.47 -21.97
C GLU A 200 -22.88 7.64 -22.94
N VAL A 201 -21.82 8.43 -22.77
CA VAL A 201 -21.51 9.59 -23.64
C VAL A 201 -21.09 9.14 -25.05
N GLU A 202 -20.39 8.01 -25.17
CA GLU A 202 -19.97 7.50 -26.48
C GLU A 202 -21.16 7.00 -27.32
N LYS A 203 -22.18 6.41 -26.67
CA LYS A 203 -23.38 5.87 -27.33
C LYS A 203 -24.33 6.94 -27.89
N ASP A 204 -24.32 8.14 -27.31
CA ASP A 204 -25.15 9.27 -27.78
C ASP A 204 -24.52 9.99 -28.99
N SER A 205 -23.23 9.78 -29.25
CA SER A 205 -22.52 10.40 -30.39
C SER A 205 -22.63 9.62 -31.72
N SER A 206 -23.13 8.37 -31.68
CA SER A 206 -23.28 7.51 -32.84
C SER A 206 -24.74 7.38 -33.30
N SER A 207 -25.35 8.48 -33.74
CA SER A 207 -26.60 8.44 -34.53
C SER A 207 -26.24 8.53 -36.02
N PRO A 208 -26.74 7.64 -36.91
CA PRO A 208 -26.39 7.69 -38.33
C PRO A 208 -27.14 8.85 -39.00
N ALA A 209 -26.41 9.69 -39.74
CA ALA A 209 -27.00 10.64 -40.66
C ALA A 209 -27.82 9.88 -41.71
N MET A 210 -29.13 10.10 -41.75
CA MET A 210 -29.97 9.63 -42.85
C MET A 210 -29.59 10.40 -44.12
N ASP A 211 -29.11 9.67 -45.12
CA ASP A 211 -29.05 10.12 -46.50
C ASP A 211 -30.48 10.45 -46.98
N ILE A 212 -30.70 11.70 -47.37
CA ILE A 212 -31.93 12.13 -48.04
C ILE A 212 -31.65 12.05 -49.55
N SER A 213 -32.32 11.11 -50.21
CA SER A 213 -32.43 11.02 -51.67
C SER A 213 -33.44 12.03 -52.22
#